data_AF-A0A1V5LD57-F1
#
_entry.id   AF-A0A1V5LD57-F1
#
_cell.length_a   1.000
_cell.length_b   1.000
_cell.length_c   1.000
_cell.angle_alpha   90.00
_cell.angle_beta   90.00
_cell.angle_gamma   90.00
#
_symmetry.space_group_name_H-M   'P 1'
#
loop_
_entity.id
_entity.type
_entity.pdbx_description
1 polymer ?
#
loop_
_entity_poly.entity_id
_entity_poly.type
_entity_poly.pdbx_seq_one_letter_code
_entity_poly.pdbx_strand_id
1 'polypeptide(L)'
;MEIQRDLGSNIMMVLDECAPYPCDYRYALKAHQLTIDWARRSRDAFSEIGERHGFIQHQFAIVQGSVYADLRRQSAEALIEMDFPGYAIGGLSVGEPKQAMFEITGLVTALLPGNKPRYLMGVGKPEDLLEGIELGVDMFDCIMPTRNGRNGTAFTSGGQIVIKNAKFREQFAPLDEACNCYTCRTFTRAYLRHLFSAQEVLVLRLISLHNLHFYLGLMGRARQAILQGRYLEFKKDFLAHYHSNRHHAESS
;
A
#
# COMPACT_ATOMS: atom_id res chain seq x y z
N MET A 1 9.05 14.11 16.44
CA MET A 1 10.17 13.15 16.22
C MET A 1 10.45 12.29 17.45
N GLU A 2 10.51 12.88 18.65
CA GLU A 2 10.78 12.17 19.92
C GLU A 2 9.95 10.90 20.12
N ILE A 3 8.63 10.93 19.89
CA ILE A 3 7.78 9.74 20.04
C ILE A 3 8.25 8.57 19.15
N GLN A 4 8.57 8.82 17.87
CA GLN A 4 9.03 7.76 16.98
C GLN A 4 10.44 7.25 17.36
N ARG A 5 11.27 8.14 17.93
CA ARG A 5 12.56 7.79 18.52
C ARG A 5 12.37 6.88 19.73
N ASP A 6 11.51 7.26 20.68
CA ASP A 6 11.20 6.51 21.91
C ASP A 6 10.64 5.12 21.61
N LEU A 7 9.80 5.00 20.57
CA LEU A 7 9.26 3.72 20.11
C LEU A 7 10.31 2.83 19.44
N GLY A 8 11.49 3.35 19.10
CA GLY A 8 12.51 2.61 18.36
C GLY A 8 12.11 2.32 16.91
N SER A 9 11.41 3.22 16.22
CA SER A 9 11.05 2.98 14.81
C SER A 9 12.28 2.92 13.91
N ASN A 10 12.43 1.87 13.10
CA ASN A 10 13.54 1.74 12.15
C ASN A 10 13.47 2.77 11.02
N ILE A 11 12.26 3.10 10.55
CA ILE A 11 12.01 4.13 9.53
C ILE A 11 10.97 5.08 10.10
N MET A 12 11.40 6.30 10.38
CA MET A 12 10.53 7.36 10.87
C MET A 12 10.01 8.21 9.72
N MET A 13 8.78 8.67 9.84
CA MET A 13 8.19 9.61 8.88
C MET A 13 8.30 11.03 9.42
N VAL A 14 8.63 12.01 8.58
CA VAL A 14 8.47 13.42 8.96
C VAL A 14 7.00 13.74 9.22
N LEU A 15 6.74 14.75 10.04
CA LEU A 15 5.38 15.26 10.21
C LEU A 15 4.96 16.04 8.97
N ASP A 16 3.74 15.82 8.48
CA ASP A 16 3.18 16.49 7.32
C ASP A 16 1.73 16.94 7.56
N GLU A 17 1.22 17.78 6.66
CA GLU A 17 -0.21 18.09 6.58
C GLU A 17 -0.80 17.48 5.32
N CYS A 18 -1.67 16.48 5.51
CA CYS A 18 -2.40 15.84 4.41
C CYS A 18 -3.59 16.70 4.00
N ALA A 19 -3.50 17.33 2.81
CA ALA A 19 -4.62 18.07 2.25
C ALA A 19 -5.76 17.12 1.83
N PRO A 20 -7.03 17.44 2.15
CA PRO A 20 -8.16 16.62 1.75
C PRO A 20 -8.34 16.65 0.23
N TYR A 21 -9.12 15.70 -0.30
CA TYR A 21 -9.56 15.72 -1.69
C TYR A 21 -11.10 15.72 -1.78
N PRO A 22 -11.69 16.58 -2.63
CA PRO A 22 -11.04 17.68 -3.35
C PRO A 22 -10.68 18.85 -2.42
N CYS A 23 -9.66 19.64 -2.79
CA CYS A 23 -9.38 20.93 -2.15
C CYS A 23 -8.92 21.97 -3.18
N ASP A 24 -9.08 23.25 -2.85
CA ASP A 24 -8.60 24.33 -3.70
C ASP A 24 -7.07 24.47 -3.64
N TYR A 25 -6.51 25.09 -4.68
CA TYR A 25 -5.06 25.26 -4.83
C TYR A 25 -4.43 26.03 -3.65
N ARG A 26 -5.10 27.03 -3.09
CA ARG A 26 -4.55 27.83 -1.99
C ARG A 26 -4.43 27.01 -0.71
N TYR A 27 -5.43 26.16 -0.44
CA TYR A 27 -5.35 25.21 0.67
C TYR A 27 -4.18 24.24 0.47
N ALA A 28 -4.09 23.61 -0.71
CA ALA A 28 -3.03 22.66 -1.02
C ALA A 28 -1.63 23.30 -0.91
N LEU A 29 -1.45 24.54 -1.37
CA LEU A 29 -0.21 25.29 -1.25
C LEU A 29 0.15 25.55 0.22
N LYS A 30 -0.81 25.95 1.05
CA LYS A 30 -0.57 26.20 2.48
C LYS A 30 -0.17 24.93 3.22
N ALA A 31 -0.89 23.82 3.01
CA ALA A 31 -0.58 22.52 3.61
C ALA A 31 0.80 22.01 3.14
N HIS A 32 1.14 22.22 1.87
CA HIS A 32 2.45 21.91 1.32
C HIS A 32 3.56 22.73 2.00
N GLN A 33 3.40 24.05 2.13
CA GLN A 33 4.38 24.92 2.82
C GLN A 33 4.61 24.47 4.26
N LEU A 34 3.54 24.17 5.00
CA LEU A 34 3.65 23.66 6.37
C LEU A 34 4.40 22.32 6.42
N THR A 35 4.13 21.43 5.47
CA THR A 35 4.83 20.15 5.34
C THR A 35 6.33 20.34 5.13
N ILE A 36 6.77 21.26 4.27
CA ILE A 36 8.19 21.54 4.05
C ILE A 36 8.85 22.12 5.30
N ASP A 37 8.19 23.03 5.99
CA ASP A 37 8.71 23.61 7.23
C ASP A 37 8.81 22.55 8.34
N TRP A 38 7.85 21.66 8.44
CA TRP A 38 7.89 20.53 9.38
C TRP A 38 8.91 19.47 9.00
N ALA A 39 9.14 19.21 7.71
CA ALA A 39 10.19 18.33 7.25
C ALA A 39 11.57 18.85 7.67
N ARG A 40 11.84 20.16 7.46
CA ARG A 40 13.09 20.81 7.88
C ARG A 40 13.30 20.69 9.39
N ARG A 41 12.31 21.09 10.18
CA ARG A 41 12.36 20.97 11.65
C ARG A 41 12.53 19.53 12.12
N SER A 42 11.89 18.58 11.43
CA SER A 42 12.03 17.15 11.74
C SER A 42 13.43 16.63 11.42
N ARG A 43 14.08 17.17 10.37
CA ARG A 43 15.45 16.82 9.97
C ARG A 43 16.48 17.37 10.95
N ASP A 44 16.31 18.61 11.39
CA ASP A 44 17.16 19.25 12.40
C ASP A 44 17.09 18.46 13.72
N ALA A 45 15.88 18.24 14.22
CA ALA A 45 15.66 17.46 15.44
C ALA A 45 16.17 16.01 15.34
N PHE A 46 16.09 15.40 14.15
CA PHE A 46 16.63 14.05 13.94
C PHE A 46 18.16 14.03 14.03
N SER A 47 18.84 15.09 13.59
CA SER A 47 20.30 15.20 13.51
C SER A 47 20.93 15.57 14.86
N GLU A 48 20.21 16.30 15.71
CA GLU A 48 20.66 16.67 17.06
C GLU A 48 20.63 15.50 18.05
N ILE A 49 19.75 14.53 17.82
CA ILE A 49 19.54 13.38 18.71
C ILE A 49 20.42 12.22 18.24
N GLY A 50 21.38 11.83 19.08
CA GLY A 50 22.26 10.68 18.85
C GLY A 50 21.51 9.35 18.77
N GLU A 51 22.28 8.27 18.52
CA GLU A 51 21.71 6.93 18.43
C GLU A 51 21.02 6.52 19.73
N ARG A 52 19.81 5.96 19.60
CA ARG A 52 19.02 5.41 20.69
C ARG A 52 18.64 3.99 20.31
N HIS A 53 18.61 3.07 21.27
CA HIS A 53 18.29 1.64 21.08
C HIS A 53 19.37 0.76 20.41
N GLY A 54 20.56 1.29 20.10
CA GLY A 54 21.69 0.50 19.61
C GLY A 54 21.55 0.04 18.15
N PHE A 55 20.73 0.72 17.36
CA PHE A 55 20.70 0.60 15.91
C PHE A 55 20.40 1.95 15.25
N ILE A 56 20.76 2.06 13.96
CA ILE A 56 20.49 3.24 13.15
C ILE A 56 19.00 3.31 12.80
N GLN A 57 18.37 4.43 13.09
CA GLN A 57 17.03 4.76 12.61
C GLN A 57 17.16 5.64 11.36
N HIS A 58 16.25 5.48 10.40
CA HIS A 58 16.17 6.28 9.18
C HIS A 58 14.98 7.24 9.25
N GLN A 59 14.96 8.26 8.37
CA GLN A 59 13.88 9.23 8.29
C GLN A 59 13.46 9.44 6.84
N PHE A 60 12.17 9.26 6.52
CA PHE A 60 11.64 9.51 5.19
C PHE A 60 10.88 10.84 5.15
N ALA A 61 11.10 11.59 4.09
CA ALA A 61 10.30 12.77 3.76
C ALA A 61 8.96 12.37 3.13
N ILE A 62 7.97 13.27 3.14
CA ILE A 62 6.66 13.04 2.51
C ILE A 62 6.39 14.15 1.51
N VAL A 63 6.32 13.79 0.23
CA VAL A 63 5.92 14.68 -0.85
C VAL A 63 4.42 14.92 -0.75
N GLN A 64 4.01 16.19 -0.67
CA GLN A 64 2.62 16.64 -0.63
C GLN A 64 2.31 17.58 -1.81
N GLY A 65 1.05 18.02 -1.95
CA GLY A 65 0.62 18.91 -3.03
C GLY A 65 -0.71 18.55 -3.70
N SER A 66 -1.48 17.63 -3.11
CA SER A 66 -2.75 17.13 -3.68
C SER A 66 -2.56 16.63 -5.12
N VAL A 67 -3.48 16.94 -6.04
CA VAL A 67 -3.40 16.61 -7.47
C VAL A 67 -2.78 17.71 -8.34
N TYR A 68 -2.12 18.70 -7.73
CA TYR A 68 -1.50 19.83 -8.45
C TYR A 68 -0.03 19.52 -8.77
N ALA A 69 0.27 19.34 -10.06
CA ALA A 69 1.58 18.90 -10.53
C ALA A 69 2.73 19.88 -10.20
N ASP A 70 2.46 21.17 -10.20
CA ASP A 70 3.41 22.23 -9.85
C ASP A 70 3.76 22.22 -8.35
N LEU A 71 2.77 22.05 -7.47
CA LEU A 71 3.00 21.89 -6.03
C LEU A 71 3.78 20.60 -5.73
N ARG A 72 3.48 19.52 -6.45
CA ARG A 72 4.22 18.25 -6.33
C ARG A 72 5.69 18.38 -6.74
N ARG A 73 5.99 19.14 -7.79
CA ARG A 73 7.37 19.46 -8.21
C ARG A 73 8.09 20.27 -7.13
N GLN A 74 7.50 21.36 -6.68
CA GLN A 74 8.05 22.20 -5.61
C GLN A 74 8.33 21.38 -4.35
N SER A 75 7.40 20.49 -3.98
CA SER A 75 7.58 19.60 -2.83
C SER A 75 8.70 18.59 -3.02
N ALA A 76 8.81 17.96 -4.19
CA ALA A 76 9.89 17.01 -4.46
C ALA A 76 11.25 17.71 -4.42
N GLU A 77 11.39 18.84 -5.13
CA GLU A 77 12.63 19.62 -5.21
C GLU A 77 13.11 20.06 -3.82
N ALA A 78 12.23 20.68 -3.02
CA ALA A 78 12.57 21.14 -1.67
C ALA A 78 13.00 20.00 -0.74
N LEU A 79 12.38 18.81 -0.85
CA LEU A 79 12.73 17.65 -0.03
C LEU A 79 14.00 16.95 -0.51
N ILE A 80 14.29 17.00 -1.81
CA ILE A 80 15.53 16.47 -2.38
C ILE A 80 16.74 17.26 -1.86
N GLU A 81 16.65 18.58 -1.81
CA GLU A 81 17.69 19.45 -1.25
C GLU A 81 18.04 19.12 0.21
N MET A 82 17.08 18.58 0.98
CA MET A 82 17.27 18.17 2.38
C MET A 82 17.92 16.78 2.56
N ASP A 83 18.14 16.04 1.46
CA ASP A 83 18.86 14.77 1.41
C ASP A 83 18.35 13.67 2.37
N PHE A 84 17.05 13.40 2.36
CA PHE A 84 16.48 12.29 3.14
C PHE A 84 16.89 10.91 2.58
N PRO A 85 17.09 9.87 3.41
CA PRO A 85 17.41 8.52 2.96
C PRO A 85 16.26 7.80 2.21
N GLY A 86 15.05 8.37 2.18
CA GLY A 86 13.92 7.87 1.40
C GLY A 86 12.78 8.88 1.32
N TYR A 87 11.89 8.68 0.36
CA TYR A 87 10.82 9.63 0.04
C TYR A 87 9.49 8.92 -0.11
N ALA A 88 8.51 9.36 0.66
CA ALA A 88 7.14 8.92 0.54
C ALA A 88 6.31 9.88 -0.32
N ILE A 89 5.27 9.34 -0.93
CA ILE A 89 4.26 10.04 -1.71
C ILE A 89 2.98 10.02 -0.88
N GLY A 90 2.69 11.13 -0.22
CA GLY A 90 1.53 11.31 0.66
C GLY A 90 0.37 12.04 -0.03
N GLY A 91 -0.77 12.12 0.65
CA GLY A 91 -1.94 12.85 0.15
C GLY A 91 -2.54 12.30 -1.13
N LEU A 92 -2.40 10.99 -1.34
CA LEU A 92 -3.04 10.19 -2.38
C LEU A 92 -3.84 9.06 -1.73
N SER A 93 -4.74 8.42 -2.48
CA SER A 93 -5.75 7.47 -2.00
C SER A 93 -6.70 8.08 -0.96
N VAL A 94 -7.03 9.36 -1.11
CA VAL A 94 -7.92 10.14 -0.22
C VAL A 94 -9.30 10.43 -0.84
N GLY A 95 -9.55 9.93 -2.05
CA GLY A 95 -10.86 10.01 -2.72
C GLY A 95 -10.77 10.46 -4.18
N GLU A 96 -9.57 10.72 -4.68
CA GLU A 96 -9.32 11.14 -6.05
C GLU A 96 -9.55 10.02 -7.09
N PRO A 97 -9.82 10.39 -8.35
CA PRO A 97 -9.85 9.42 -9.44
C PRO A 97 -8.52 8.67 -9.55
N LYS A 98 -8.58 7.36 -9.81
CA LYS A 98 -7.38 6.52 -9.98
C LYS A 98 -6.39 7.08 -11.00
N GLN A 99 -6.90 7.63 -12.10
CA GLN A 99 -6.05 8.24 -13.12
C GLN A 99 -5.21 9.39 -12.56
N ALA A 100 -5.82 10.30 -11.79
CA ALA A 100 -5.10 11.40 -11.15
C ALA A 100 -4.06 10.89 -10.14
N MET A 101 -4.41 9.86 -9.36
CA MET A 101 -3.47 9.22 -8.43
C MET A 101 -2.22 8.70 -9.17
N PHE A 102 -2.40 7.98 -10.29
CA PHE A 102 -1.30 7.42 -11.07
C PHE A 102 -0.49 8.48 -11.82
N GLU A 103 -1.15 9.49 -12.40
CA GLU A 103 -0.46 10.62 -13.05
C GLU A 103 0.47 11.35 -12.06
N ILE A 104 -0.02 11.63 -10.85
CA ILE A 104 0.78 12.28 -9.81
C ILE A 104 1.87 11.35 -9.28
N THR A 105 1.57 10.06 -9.12
CA THR A 105 2.57 9.07 -8.67
C THR A 105 3.72 9.03 -9.67
N GLY A 106 3.44 8.86 -10.97
CA GLY A 106 4.45 8.83 -12.02
C GLY A 106 5.24 10.13 -12.15
N LEU A 107 4.59 11.28 -11.98
CA LEU A 107 5.28 12.57 -11.93
C LEU A 107 6.28 12.61 -10.78
N VAL A 108 5.86 12.26 -9.57
CA VAL A 108 6.70 12.34 -8.37
C VAL A 108 7.85 11.35 -8.44
N THR A 109 7.60 10.09 -8.82
CA THR A 109 8.66 9.08 -8.94
C THR A 109 9.69 9.43 -10.01
N ALA A 110 9.30 10.12 -11.08
CA ALA A 110 10.24 10.61 -12.10
C ALA A 110 11.18 11.72 -11.61
N LEU A 111 10.74 12.50 -10.61
CA LEU A 111 11.53 13.58 -10.00
C LEU A 111 12.44 13.06 -8.88
N LEU A 112 11.97 12.07 -8.12
CA LEU A 112 12.68 11.56 -6.95
C LEU A 112 13.96 10.81 -7.32
N PRO A 113 15.04 10.89 -6.50
CA PRO A 113 16.31 10.23 -6.78
C PRO A 113 16.14 8.71 -6.96
N GLY A 114 16.66 8.16 -8.05
CA GLY A 114 16.52 6.73 -8.38
C GLY A 114 17.33 5.79 -7.48
N ASN A 115 18.24 6.32 -6.67
CA ASN A 115 19.06 5.56 -5.72
C ASN A 115 18.47 5.53 -4.30
N LYS A 116 17.23 6.04 -4.11
CA LYS A 116 16.56 6.10 -2.81
C LYS A 116 15.15 5.51 -2.91
N PRO A 117 14.68 4.80 -1.87
CA PRO A 117 13.37 4.16 -1.87
C PRO A 117 12.24 5.18 -1.96
N ARG A 118 11.23 4.82 -2.76
CA ARG A 118 9.99 5.57 -2.97
C ARG A 118 8.81 4.83 -2.35
N TYR A 119 8.10 5.47 -1.45
CA TYR A 119 7.04 4.85 -0.66
C TYR A 119 5.67 5.48 -0.97
N LEU A 120 4.77 4.74 -1.61
CA LEU A 120 3.40 5.21 -1.83
C LEU A 120 2.51 4.84 -0.64
N MET A 121 2.05 5.86 0.10
CA MET A 121 1.36 5.67 1.37
C MET A 121 -0.13 5.35 1.17
N GLY A 122 -0.64 4.35 1.89
CA GLY A 122 -2.06 4.04 1.98
C GLY A 122 -2.71 3.38 0.76
N VAL A 123 -1.96 3.12 -0.31
CA VAL A 123 -2.45 2.46 -1.55
C VAL A 123 -2.39 0.95 -1.41
N GLY A 124 -3.45 0.26 -1.84
CA GLY A 124 -3.54 -1.16 -1.49
C GLY A 124 -4.40 -2.12 -2.27
N LYS A 125 -5.03 -1.81 -3.41
CA LYS A 125 -5.60 -2.91 -4.22
C LYS A 125 -4.48 -3.62 -4.98
N PRO A 126 -4.57 -4.94 -5.24
CA PRO A 126 -3.54 -5.66 -5.99
C PRO A 126 -3.16 -5.00 -7.32
N GLU A 127 -4.16 -4.52 -8.06
CA GLU A 127 -3.94 -3.78 -9.31
C GLU A 127 -3.20 -2.45 -9.11
N ASP A 128 -3.50 -1.73 -8.03
CA ASP A 128 -2.88 -0.43 -7.73
C ASP A 128 -1.42 -0.60 -7.30
N LEU A 129 -1.09 -1.68 -6.59
CA LEU A 129 0.29 -2.02 -6.24
C LEU A 129 1.12 -2.30 -7.49
N LEU A 130 0.58 -3.05 -8.45
CA LEU A 130 1.28 -3.35 -9.70
C LEU A 130 1.44 -2.11 -10.58
N GLU A 131 0.44 -1.23 -10.62
CA GLU A 131 0.59 0.06 -11.28
C GLU A 131 1.67 0.92 -10.62
N GLY A 132 1.65 1.03 -9.29
CA GLY A 132 2.67 1.78 -8.55
C GLY A 132 4.09 1.27 -8.80
N ILE A 133 4.29 -0.04 -8.85
CA ILE A 133 5.60 -0.64 -9.17
C ILE A 133 6.04 -0.25 -10.59
N GLU A 134 5.14 -0.31 -11.58
CA GLU A 134 5.46 0.13 -12.95
C GLU A 134 5.86 1.60 -13.01
N LEU A 135 5.22 2.44 -12.19
CA LEU A 135 5.54 3.85 -12.04
C LEU A 135 6.80 4.10 -11.19
N GLY A 136 7.47 3.07 -10.69
CA GLY A 136 8.74 3.18 -9.97
C GLY A 136 8.62 3.39 -8.46
N VAL A 137 7.54 2.93 -7.84
CA VAL A 137 7.36 2.85 -6.37
C VAL A 137 7.97 1.56 -5.83
N ASP A 138 8.63 1.65 -4.67
CA ASP A 138 9.37 0.55 -4.02
C ASP A 138 8.68 -0.01 -2.77
N MET A 139 7.88 0.82 -2.09
CA MET A 139 7.24 0.49 -0.81
C MET A 139 5.76 0.87 -0.81
N PHE A 140 4.96 0.09 -0.08
CA PHE A 140 3.52 0.29 0.06
C PHE A 140 3.07 -0.12 1.46
N ASP A 141 1.98 0.48 1.92
CA ASP A 141 1.22 0.02 3.07
C ASP A 141 -0.27 0.14 2.80
N CYS A 142 -1.07 -0.76 3.36
CA CYS A 142 -2.51 -0.59 3.34
C CYS A 142 -3.18 -1.45 4.41
N ILE A 143 -4.25 -0.93 5.00
CA ILE A 143 -5.12 -1.69 5.89
C ILE A 143 -5.96 -2.75 5.17
N MET A 144 -6.09 -2.66 3.83
CA MET A 144 -7.05 -3.43 3.05
C MET A 144 -6.97 -4.95 3.27
N PRO A 145 -5.80 -5.61 3.27
CA PRO A 145 -5.72 -7.06 3.47
C PRO A 145 -6.36 -7.51 4.78
N THR A 146 -6.10 -6.79 5.87
CA THR A 146 -6.59 -7.17 7.20
C THR A 146 -8.02 -6.68 7.44
N ARG A 147 -8.36 -5.43 7.07
CA ARG A 147 -9.72 -4.88 7.22
C ARG A 147 -10.73 -5.68 6.41
N ASN A 148 -10.42 -5.97 5.15
CA ASN A 148 -11.31 -6.77 4.30
C ASN A 148 -11.40 -8.22 4.79
N GLY A 149 -10.29 -8.78 5.28
CA GLY A 149 -10.28 -10.11 5.87
C GLY A 149 -11.23 -10.24 7.05
N ARG A 150 -11.22 -9.26 7.97
CA ARG A 150 -12.18 -9.18 9.09
C ARG A 150 -13.63 -8.99 8.63
N ASN A 151 -13.84 -8.37 7.46
CA ASN A 151 -15.18 -8.23 6.87
C ASN A 151 -15.57 -9.41 5.95
N GLY A 152 -14.80 -10.50 5.97
CA GLY A 152 -15.11 -11.74 5.24
C GLY A 152 -14.77 -11.68 3.75
N THR A 153 -13.95 -10.73 3.31
CA THR A 153 -13.48 -10.65 1.92
C THR A 153 -12.05 -11.17 1.82
N ALA A 154 -11.85 -12.14 0.92
CA ALA A 154 -10.57 -12.77 0.65
C ALA A 154 -10.05 -12.39 -0.74
N PHE A 155 -8.75 -12.15 -0.85
CA PHE A 155 -8.05 -11.97 -2.12
C PHE A 155 -7.51 -13.33 -2.59
N THR A 156 -7.85 -13.75 -3.82
CA THR A 156 -7.42 -15.04 -4.38
C THR A 156 -6.74 -14.83 -5.73
N SER A 157 -6.09 -15.86 -6.26
CA SER A 157 -5.56 -15.90 -7.62
C SER A 157 -6.62 -15.48 -8.65
N GLY A 158 -7.87 -15.92 -8.48
CA GLY A 158 -9.01 -15.59 -9.32
C GLY A 158 -9.84 -14.39 -8.89
N GLY A 159 -9.28 -13.40 -8.19
CA GLY A 159 -10.00 -12.18 -7.82
C GLY A 159 -10.46 -12.14 -6.37
N GLN A 160 -11.41 -11.25 -6.06
CA GLN A 160 -11.94 -11.12 -4.70
C GLN A 160 -13.16 -12.01 -4.51
N ILE A 161 -13.23 -12.69 -3.37
CA ILE A 161 -14.41 -13.45 -2.96
C ILE A 161 -14.89 -12.99 -1.60
N VAL A 162 -16.20 -13.07 -1.37
CA VAL A 162 -16.84 -12.70 -0.11
C VAL A 162 -17.39 -13.96 0.55
N ILE A 163 -16.69 -14.46 1.59
CA ILE A 163 -16.92 -15.79 2.16
C ILE A 163 -18.33 -15.99 2.73
N LYS A 164 -19.00 -14.90 3.10
CA LYS A 164 -20.37 -14.91 3.64
C LYS A 164 -21.43 -15.36 2.61
N ASN A 165 -21.11 -15.30 1.32
CA ASN A 165 -22.05 -15.64 0.24
C ASN A 165 -22.56 -17.09 0.39
N ALA A 166 -23.85 -17.31 0.11
CA ALA A 166 -24.51 -18.60 0.30
C ALA A 166 -23.88 -19.72 -0.55
N LYS A 167 -23.36 -19.39 -1.73
CA LYS A 167 -22.67 -20.34 -2.64
C LYS A 167 -21.49 -21.08 -2.02
N PHE A 168 -20.92 -20.56 -0.93
CA PHE A 168 -19.80 -21.19 -0.22
C PHE A 168 -20.23 -22.19 0.85
N ARG A 169 -21.54 -22.41 1.09
CA ARG A 169 -22.06 -23.28 2.17
C ARG A 169 -21.53 -24.72 2.11
N GLU A 170 -21.40 -25.27 0.91
CA GLU A 170 -20.96 -26.66 0.68
C GLU A 170 -19.72 -26.72 -0.21
N GLN A 171 -18.93 -25.64 -0.26
CA GLN A 171 -17.67 -25.63 -0.98
C GLN A 171 -16.54 -26.16 -0.08
N PHE A 172 -16.21 -27.44 -0.26
CA PHE A 172 -15.14 -28.13 0.47
C PHE A 172 -13.74 -27.92 -0.13
N ALA A 173 -13.60 -26.99 -1.08
CA ALA A 173 -12.32 -26.51 -1.61
C ALA A 173 -11.67 -25.48 -0.67
N PRO A 174 -10.34 -25.27 -0.75
CA PRO A 174 -9.65 -24.21 -0.01
C PRO A 174 -10.11 -22.82 -0.45
N LEU A 175 -9.74 -21.79 0.31
CA LEU A 175 -10.08 -20.40 -0.01
C LEU A 175 -9.55 -20.00 -1.40
N ASP A 176 -8.31 -20.35 -1.70
CA ASP A 176 -7.65 -20.21 -3.00
C ASP A 176 -6.82 -21.47 -3.29
N GLU A 177 -7.05 -22.12 -4.43
CA GLU A 177 -6.36 -23.36 -4.82
C GLU A 177 -4.90 -23.13 -5.17
N ALA A 178 -4.53 -21.91 -5.58
CA ALA A 178 -3.15 -21.54 -5.87
C ALA A 178 -2.37 -21.10 -4.62
N CYS A 179 -3.00 -21.09 -3.44
CA CYS A 179 -2.42 -20.58 -2.20
C CYS A 179 -2.01 -21.72 -1.26
N ASN A 180 -0.80 -21.61 -0.70
CA ASN A 180 -0.24 -22.58 0.23
C ASN A 180 -0.16 -22.08 1.68
N CYS A 181 -0.89 -21.02 2.04
CA CYS A 181 -0.91 -20.49 3.40
C CYS A 181 -1.59 -21.46 4.38
N TYR A 182 -1.40 -21.24 5.69
CA TYR A 182 -2.03 -22.08 6.72
C TYR A 182 -3.55 -22.21 6.53
N THR A 183 -4.24 -21.11 6.22
CA THR A 183 -5.69 -21.12 6.00
C THR A 183 -6.10 -22.03 4.85
N CYS A 184 -5.45 -21.92 3.69
CA CYS A 184 -5.79 -22.71 2.50
C CYS A 184 -5.39 -24.19 2.63
N ARG A 185 -4.36 -24.52 3.40
CA ARG A 185 -3.95 -25.92 3.62
C ARG A 185 -4.81 -26.67 4.63
N THR A 186 -5.57 -25.96 5.47
CA THR A 186 -6.23 -26.56 6.64
C THR A 186 -7.75 -26.42 6.62
N PHE A 187 -8.30 -25.37 6.00
CA PHE A 187 -9.71 -25.06 6.07
C PHE A 187 -10.36 -24.90 4.70
N THR A 188 -11.62 -25.32 4.62
CA THR A 188 -12.45 -25.19 3.42
C THR A 188 -13.23 -23.88 3.43
N ARG A 189 -13.71 -23.44 2.26
CA ARG A 189 -14.61 -22.28 2.15
C ARG A 189 -15.89 -22.48 2.96
N ALA A 190 -16.44 -23.70 2.96
CA ALA A 190 -17.61 -24.07 3.77
C ALA A 190 -17.37 -23.83 5.27
N TYR A 191 -16.23 -24.29 5.78
CA TYR A 191 -15.90 -24.11 7.19
C TYR A 191 -15.67 -22.63 7.54
N LEU A 192 -14.92 -21.90 6.71
CA LEU A 192 -14.70 -20.46 6.91
C LEU A 192 -16.03 -19.67 6.88
N ARG A 193 -16.94 -20.00 5.96
CA ARG A 193 -18.28 -19.40 5.93
C ARG A 193 -19.07 -19.73 7.19
N HIS A 194 -19.03 -20.98 7.64
CA HIS A 194 -19.69 -21.40 8.87
C HIS A 194 -19.19 -20.58 10.07
N LEU A 195 -17.87 -20.49 10.26
CA LEU A 195 -17.27 -19.67 11.33
C LEU A 195 -17.71 -18.20 11.22
N PHE A 196 -17.75 -17.63 10.02
CA PHE A 196 -18.24 -16.26 9.83
C PHE A 196 -19.71 -16.11 10.22
N SER A 197 -20.55 -17.07 9.85
CA SER A 197 -21.97 -17.07 10.20
C SER A 197 -22.19 -17.24 11.71
N ALA A 198 -21.32 -18.02 12.36
CA ALA A 198 -21.29 -18.22 13.80
C ALA A 198 -20.64 -17.06 14.57
N GLN A 199 -20.14 -16.01 13.88
CA GLN A 199 -19.45 -14.86 14.46
C GLN A 199 -18.18 -15.22 15.25
N GLU A 200 -17.51 -16.29 14.84
CA GLU A 200 -16.29 -16.78 15.48
C GLU A 200 -15.08 -15.91 15.13
N VAL A 201 -14.33 -15.47 16.15
CA VAL A 201 -13.12 -14.62 15.97
C VAL A 201 -12.05 -15.31 15.11
N LEU A 202 -12.03 -16.65 15.12
CA LEU A 202 -11.07 -17.44 14.35
C LEU A 202 -11.10 -17.11 12.85
N VAL A 203 -12.28 -16.89 12.25
CA VAL A 203 -12.37 -16.59 10.81
C VAL A 203 -11.70 -15.27 10.46
N LEU A 204 -11.79 -14.29 11.36
CA LEU A 204 -11.21 -12.96 11.18
C LEU A 204 -9.68 -13.07 11.07
N ARG A 205 -9.08 -13.92 11.92
CA ARG A 205 -7.65 -14.23 11.90
C ARG A 205 -7.25 -15.01 10.66
N LEU A 206 -8.01 -16.05 10.31
CA LEU A 206 -7.69 -16.94 9.18
C LEU A 206 -7.72 -16.20 7.83
N ILE A 207 -8.73 -15.36 7.59
CA ILE A 207 -8.80 -14.59 6.34
C ILE A 207 -7.77 -13.46 6.33
N SER A 208 -7.50 -12.80 7.46
CA SER A 208 -6.44 -11.79 7.54
C SER A 208 -5.07 -12.38 7.23
N LEU A 209 -4.76 -13.56 7.78
CA LEU A 209 -3.51 -14.29 7.51
C LEU A 209 -3.40 -14.66 6.03
N HIS A 210 -4.48 -15.19 5.44
CA HIS A 210 -4.52 -15.52 4.03
C HIS A 210 -4.29 -14.29 3.15
N ASN A 211 -4.97 -13.17 3.43
CA ASN A 211 -4.83 -11.95 2.65
C ASN A 211 -3.43 -11.36 2.74
N LEU A 212 -2.80 -11.36 3.93
CA LEU A 212 -1.41 -10.93 4.07
C LEU A 212 -0.46 -11.84 3.28
N HIS A 213 -0.65 -13.16 3.34
CA HIS A 213 0.13 -14.11 2.54
C HIS A 213 -0.03 -13.87 1.04
N PHE A 214 -1.25 -13.60 0.58
CA PHE A 214 -1.53 -13.25 -0.81
C PHE A 214 -0.77 -12.00 -1.25
N TYR A 215 -0.82 -10.91 -0.46
CA TYR A 215 -0.13 -9.66 -0.78
C TYR A 215 1.39 -9.82 -0.80
N LEU A 216 1.96 -10.49 0.21
CA LEU A 216 3.39 -10.77 0.26
C LEU A 216 3.83 -11.66 -0.92
N GLY A 217 3.01 -12.66 -1.28
CA GLY A 217 3.25 -13.51 -2.44
C GLY A 217 3.17 -12.75 -3.76
N LEU A 218 2.23 -11.82 -3.91
CA LEU A 218 2.13 -10.94 -5.07
C LEU A 218 3.38 -10.06 -5.22
N MET A 219 3.81 -9.41 -4.14
CA MET A 219 5.03 -8.59 -4.14
C MET A 219 6.30 -9.42 -4.40
N GLY A 220 6.35 -10.65 -3.87
CA GLY A 220 7.42 -11.60 -4.17
C GLY A 220 7.50 -11.96 -5.66
N ARG A 221 6.35 -12.28 -6.29
CA ARG A 221 6.29 -12.57 -7.73
C ARG A 221 6.63 -11.34 -8.60
N ALA A 222 6.13 -10.16 -8.22
CA ALA A 222 6.48 -8.90 -8.88
C ALA A 222 7.99 -8.66 -8.86
N ARG A 223 8.64 -8.81 -7.69
CA ARG A 223 10.09 -8.70 -7.55
C ARG A 223 10.84 -9.67 -8.47
N GLN A 224 10.43 -10.94 -8.52
CA GLN A 224 11.05 -11.92 -9.41
C GLN A 224 10.88 -11.57 -10.89
N ALA A 225 9.71 -11.07 -11.28
CA ALA A 225 9.46 -10.66 -12.66
C ALA A 225 10.30 -9.45 -13.08
N ILE A 226 10.55 -8.49 -12.18
CA ILE A 226 11.48 -7.37 -12.41
C ILE A 226 12.90 -7.89 -12.63
N LEU A 227 13.42 -8.74 -11.72
CA LEU A 227 14.77 -9.31 -11.81
C LEU A 227 14.98 -10.14 -13.09
N GLN A 228 13.91 -10.71 -13.64
CA GLN A 228 13.91 -11.50 -14.86
C GLN A 228 13.60 -10.68 -16.12
N GLY A 229 13.41 -9.35 -16.02
CA GLY A 229 13.13 -8.48 -17.16
C GLY A 229 11.76 -8.70 -17.82
N ARG A 230 10.79 -9.31 -17.13
CA ARG A 230 9.46 -9.69 -17.66
C ARG A 230 8.29 -9.12 -16.85
N TYR A 231 8.51 -7.99 -16.17
CA TYR A 231 7.51 -7.41 -15.28
C TYR A 231 6.20 -7.04 -15.99
N LEU A 232 6.28 -6.41 -17.17
CA LEU A 232 5.09 -5.97 -17.92
C LEU A 232 4.22 -7.15 -18.36
N GLU A 233 4.84 -8.24 -18.82
CA GLU A 233 4.15 -9.51 -19.15
C GLU A 233 3.48 -10.10 -17.90
N PHE A 234 4.22 -10.20 -16.79
CA PHE A 234 3.70 -10.67 -15.51
C PHE A 234 2.47 -9.87 -15.03
N LYS A 235 2.54 -8.53 -15.09
CA LYS A 235 1.44 -7.64 -14.70
C LYS A 235 0.22 -7.89 -15.60
N LYS A 236 0.43 -7.92 -16.91
CA LYS A 236 -0.64 -8.16 -17.89
C LYS A 236 -1.35 -9.49 -17.63
N ASP A 237 -0.60 -10.57 -17.47
CA ASP A 237 -1.15 -11.91 -17.25
C ASP A 237 -1.89 -12.00 -15.91
N PHE A 238 -1.29 -11.43 -14.86
CA PHE A 238 -1.93 -11.40 -13.54
C PHE A 238 -3.26 -10.65 -13.61
N LEU A 239 -3.30 -9.45 -14.19
CA LEU A 239 -4.53 -8.65 -14.26
C LEU A 239 -5.59 -9.32 -15.14
N ALA A 240 -5.21 -9.91 -16.28
CA ALA A 240 -6.13 -10.65 -17.13
C ALA A 240 -6.84 -11.78 -16.35
N HIS A 241 -6.08 -12.57 -15.60
CA HIS A 241 -6.62 -13.66 -14.78
C HIS A 241 -7.42 -13.16 -13.56
N TYR A 242 -6.94 -12.10 -12.91
CA TYR A 242 -7.56 -11.54 -11.70
C TYR A 242 -8.92 -10.87 -12.01
N HIS A 243 -9.09 -10.32 -13.21
CA HIS A 243 -10.34 -9.70 -13.65
C HIS A 243 -11.32 -10.67 -14.32
N SER A 244 -10.85 -11.67 -15.09
CA SER A 244 -11.74 -12.61 -15.81
C SER A 244 -12.69 -13.37 -14.87
N ASN A 245 -12.21 -13.69 -13.68
CA ASN A 245 -12.96 -14.44 -12.68
C ASN A 245 -13.86 -13.57 -11.80
N ARG A 246 -13.69 -12.23 -11.84
CA ARG A 246 -14.55 -11.28 -11.14
C ARG A 246 -15.94 -11.18 -11.80
N HIS A 247 -16.00 -11.20 -13.13
CA HIS A 247 -17.26 -11.17 -13.87
C HIS A 247 -18.10 -12.45 -13.72
N HIS A 248 -17.47 -13.61 -13.57
CA HIS A 248 -18.20 -14.86 -13.31
C HIS A 248 -18.84 -14.89 -11.92
N ALA A 249 -18.25 -14.20 -10.93
CA ALA A 249 -18.75 -14.18 -9.56
C ALA A 249 -19.92 -13.21 -9.31
N GLU A 250 -20.14 -12.22 -10.19
CA GLU A 250 -21.28 -11.29 -10.15
C GLU A 250 -22.46 -11.78 -11.01
N SER A 251 -22.22 -12.73 -11.92
CA SER A 251 -23.21 -13.32 -12.82
C SER A 251 -23.84 -14.64 -12.30
N SER A 252 -23.39 -15.12 -11.13
CA SER A 252 -23.77 -16.43 -10.54
C SER A 252 -23.93 -16.36 -9.01
#